data_AF-A0A8S3BTI0-F1
#
_entry.id   AF-A0A8S3BTI0-F1
#
_cell.length_a   1.000
_cell.length_b   1.000
_cell.length_c   1.000
_cell.angle_alpha   90.00
_cell.angle_beta   90.00
_cell.angle_gamma   90.00
#
_symmetry.space_group_name_H-M   'P 1'
#
loop_
_entity.id
_entity.type
_entity.pdbx_description
1 polymer ?
#
loop_
_entity_poly.entity_id
_entity_poly.type
_entity_poly.pdbx_seq_one_letter_code
_entity_poly.pdbx_strand_id
1 'polypeptide(L)' 'MKSCLAQGFPFAFGLRLYVSFDQAAKTGIVPMPNSEEQSRAEHGRHALLAVGYSDQSKAF' A
#
# COMPACT_ATOMS: atom_id res chain seq x y z
N MET A 1 4.73 -9.54 -10.31
CA MET A 1 4.82 -8.08 -10.05
C MET A 1 6.23 -7.64 -9.65
N LYS A 2 6.91 -8.24 -8.66
CA LYS A 2 8.31 -7.88 -8.32
C LYS A 2 9.26 -7.93 -9.53
N SER A 3 9.15 -8.96 -10.37
CA SER A 3 9.91 -9.08 -11.63
C SER A 3 9.68 -7.91 -12.61
N CYS A 4 8.49 -7.30 -12.65
CA CYS A 4 8.23 -6.13 -13.49
C CYS A 4 9.02 -4.91 -12.99
N LEU A 5 8.99 -4.67 -11.67
CA LEU A 5 9.75 -3.58 -11.05
C LEU A 5 11.26 -3.80 -11.17
N ALA A 6 11.73 -5.04 -11.01
CA ALA A 6 13.14 -5.40 -11.19
C ALA A 6 13.62 -5.16 -12.63
N GLN A 7 12.72 -5.27 -13.61
CA GLN A 7 12.98 -4.96 -15.02
C GLN A 7 12.79 -3.46 -15.36
N GLY A 8 12.45 -2.61 -14.38
CA GLY A 8 12.28 -1.18 -14.59
C GLY A 8 10.91 -0.76 -15.12
N PHE A 9 9.87 -1.61 -14.96
CA PHE A 9 8.50 -1.32 -15.38
C PHE A 9 7.58 -1.04 -14.17
N PRO A 10 7.33 0.24 -13.82
CA PRO A 10 6.30 0.61 -12.85
C PRO A 10 4.91 0.15 -13.27
N PHE A 11 4.03 -0.15 -12.31
CA PHE A 11 2.66 -0.55 -12.61
C PHE A 11 1.67 0.09 -11.63
N ALA A 12 0.49 0.45 -12.14
CA ALA A 12 -0.60 0.98 -11.34
C ALA A 12 -1.44 -0.15 -10.73
N PHE A 13 -1.95 0.06 -9.52
CA PHE A 13 -2.83 -0.87 -8.83
C PHE A 13 -3.81 -0.12 -7.92
N GLY A 14 -4.92 -0.76 -7.57
CA GLY A 14 -5.92 -0.18 -6.67
C GLY A 14 -6.04 -0.98 -5.39
N LEU A 15 -6.22 -0.30 -4.26
CA LEU A 15 -6.49 -0.94 -2.98
C LEU A 15 -7.61 -0.26 -2.21
N ARG A 16 -8.20 -0.99 -1.27
CA ARG A 16 -9.16 -0.46 -0.30
C ARG A 16 -8.38 0.08 0.89
N LEU A 17 -8.63 1.32 1.28
CA LEU A 17 -7.98 1.95 2.43
C LEU A 17 -8.72 1.60 3.73
N TYR A 18 -7.94 1.42 4.78
CA TYR A 18 -8.39 1.18 6.15
C TYR A 18 -7.94 2.34 7.04
N VAL A 19 -8.50 2.45 8.24
CA VAL A 19 -8.21 3.57 9.15
C VAL A 19 -6.72 3.64 9.51
N SER A 20 -6.06 2.49 9.61
CA SER A 20 -4.62 2.36 9.85
C SER A 20 -3.74 2.94 8.75
N PHE A 21 -4.27 3.16 7.54
CA PHE A 21 -3.55 3.82 6.45
C PHE A 21 -3.07 5.22 6.83
N ASP A 22 -3.86 5.95 7.62
CA ASP A 22 -3.54 7.33 8.02
C ASP A 22 -2.31 7.40 8.95
N GLN A 23 -1.89 6.28 9.55
CA GLN A 23 -0.66 6.19 10.34
C GLN A 23 0.60 6.39 9.47
N ALA A 24 0.52 6.04 8.19
CA ALA A 24 1.61 6.22 7.24
C ALA A 24 1.98 7.70 7.03
N ALA A 25 1.09 8.64 7.35
CA ALA A 25 1.39 10.07 7.27
C ALA A 25 2.57 10.49 8.18
N LYS A 26 2.85 9.73 9.25
CA LYS A 26 3.96 10.00 10.18
C LYS A 26 5.19 9.15 9.91
N THR A 27 5.00 7.89 9.53
CA THR A 27 6.08 6.90 9.42
C THR A 27 6.53 6.65 7.98
N GLY A 28 5.72 7.04 6.99
CA GLY A 28 5.91 6.67 5.59
C GLY A 28 5.63 5.20 5.28
N ILE A 29 5.20 4.41 6.26
CA ILE A 29 4.98 2.96 6.14
C ILE A 29 3.50 2.68 6.39
N VAL A 30 2.83 2.05 5.42
CA VAL A 30 1.44 1.65 5.58
C VAL A 30 1.38 0.32 6.34
N PRO A 31 0.75 0.28 7.53
CA PRO A 31 0.57 -0.98 8.24
C PRO A 31 -0.45 -1.87 7.52
N MET A 32 -0.28 -3.18 7.64
CA MET A 32 -1.30 -4.12 7.18
C MET A 32 -2.53 -4.02 8.07
N PRO A 33 -3.74 -3.94 7.48
CA PRO A 33 -4.95 -3.89 8.26
C PRO A 33 -5.19 -5.22 8.98
N ASN A 34 -5.77 -5.14 10.18
CA ASN A 34 -6.20 -6.35 10.89
C ASN A 34 -7.55 -6.86 10.34
N SER A 35 -7.90 -8.11 10.61
CA SER A 35 -9.12 -8.74 10.07
C SER A 35 -10.42 -8.10 10.55
N GLU A 36 -10.40 -7.39 11.67
CA GLU A 36 -11.57 -6.72 12.26
C GLU A 36 -11.61 -5.22 11.89
N GLU A 37 -10.65 -4.75 11.11
CA GLU A 37 -10.48 -3.33 10.85
C GLU A 37 -11.52 -2.80 9.87
N GLN A 38 -12.12 -1.68 10.23
CA GLN A 38 -13.08 -1.02 9.38
C GLN A 38 -12.38 -0.35 8.19
N SER A 39 -12.95 -0.56 7.00
CA SER A 39 -12.56 0.21 5.82
C SER A 39 -12.89 1.69 6.04
N ARG A 40 -12.10 2.58 5.44
CA ARG A 40 -12.38 4.02 5.53
C ARG A 40 -13.73 4.35 4.89
N ALA A 41 -14.56 5.10 5.61
CA ALA A 41 -15.84 5.58 5.12
C ALA A 41 -15.67 6.58 3.96
N GLU A 42 -14.71 7.50 4.08
CA GLU A 42 -14.38 8.50 3.07
C GLU A 42 -13.03 8.20 2.41
N HIS A 43 -12.98 8.34 1.08
CA HIS A 43 -11.82 7.96 0.25
C HIS A 43 -11.39 6.49 0.42
N GLY A 44 -12.33 5.57 0.66
CA GLY A 44 -12.02 4.17 0.96
C GLY A 44 -11.38 3.35 -0.17
N ARG A 45 -11.19 3.89 -1.37
CA ARG A 45 -10.48 3.23 -2.48
C ARG A 45 -9.48 4.19 -3.09
N HIS A 46 -8.30 3.69 -3.39
CA HIS A 46 -7.23 4.52 -3.95
C HIS A 46 -6.43 3.77 -5.01
N ALA A 47 -6.04 4.49 -6.06
CA ALA A 47 -5.14 4.02 -7.10
C ALA A 47 -3.73 4.51 -6.80
N LEU A 48 -2.77 3.60 -6.84
CA LEU A 48 -1.37 3.82 -6.51
C LEU A 48 -0.48 3.34 -7.66
N LEU A 49 0.76 3.86 -7.69
CA LEU A 49 1.79 3.43 -8.62
C LEU A 49 2.91 2.73 -7.85
N ALA A 50 3.13 1.45 -8.13
CA ALA A 50 4.29 0.74 -7.61
C ALA A 50 5.50 1.11 -8.46
N VAL A 51 6.52 1.68 -7.80
CA VAL A 51 7.78 2.12 -8.44
C VAL A 51 9.01 1.33 -7.95
N GLY A 52 8.87 0.49 -6.93
CA GLY A 52 9.97 -0.26 -6.35
C GLY A 52 9.50 -1.27 -5.29
N TYR A 53 10.44 -2.05 -4.77
CA TYR A 53 10.17 -3.01 -3.68
C TYR A 53 11.43 -3.22 -2.82
N SER A 54 11.21 -3.69 -1.59
CA SER A 54 12.27 -4.13 -0.67
C SER A 54 11.88 -5.49 -0.12
N ASP A 55 12.75 -6.51 -0.27
CA ASP A 55 12.48 -7.84 0.29
C ASP A 55 12.69 -7.90 1.81
N GLN A 56 13.44 -6.95 2.38
CA GLN A 56 13.64 -6.85 3.83
C GLN A 56 12.45 -6.18 4.52
N SER A 57 11.89 -5.15 3.87
CA SER A 57 10.77 -4.39 4.40
C SER A 57 9.47 -5.14 4.11
N LYS A 58 8.96 -5.90 5.09
CA LYS A 58 7.67 -6.60 5.00
C LYS A 58 6.50 -5.63 5.21
N ALA A 59 6.46 -4.53 4.47
CA ALA A 59 5.40 -3.54 4.54
C ALA A 59 4.81 -3.28 3.15
N PHE A 60 3.55 -2.84 3.13
CA PHE A 60 2.83 -2.40 1.94
C PHE A 60 2.82 -0.87 1.84
#